data_AF-N8VI75-F1
#
_entry.id   AF-N8VI75-F1
#
_cell.length_a   1.000
_cell.length_b   1.000
_cell.length_c   1.000
_cell.angle_alpha   90.00
_cell.angle_beta   90.00
_cell.angle_gamma   90.00
#
_symmetry.space_group_name_H-M   'P 1'
#
loop_
_entity.id
_entity.type
_entity.pdbx_description
1 polymer ?
#
loop_
_entity_poly.entity_id
_entity_poly.type
_entity_poly.pdbx_seq_one_letter_code
_entity_poly.pdbx_strand_id
1 'polypeptide(L)'
;MTISKSEFLGLVRAESAARKSTAVLAEKEKLRNEIESELEKFLANGVEIKQLKGTEIKPLPPRSTAESNNYASVMQIGALIDWCKKGHPRRSRRLAIVERTGLHKGRVLQCLTPNSSTQLTRREYAQIKAVLKDIEDAEMELEVGGVV
;
A
#
# COMPACT_ATOMS: atom_id res chain seq x y z
N MET A 1 42.73 -27.42 -58.67
CA MET A 1 41.85 -28.60 -58.69
C MET A 1 40.41 -28.11 -58.68
N THR A 2 39.67 -28.34 -59.77
CA THR A 2 38.27 -27.95 -59.91
C THR A 2 37.40 -29.18 -59.70
N ILE A 3 36.75 -29.26 -58.54
CA ILE A 3 35.81 -30.36 -58.22
C ILE A 3 34.60 -30.24 -59.14
N SER A 4 34.15 -31.35 -59.72
CA SER A 4 32.97 -31.36 -60.57
C SER A 4 31.69 -31.12 -59.75
N LYS A 5 30.67 -30.51 -60.37
CA LYS A 5 29.40 -30.20 -59.68
C LYS A 5 28.73 -31.43 -59.07
N SER A 6 28.86 -32.60 -59.70
CA SER A 6 28.34 -33.88 -59.20
C SER A 6 29.07 -34.37 -57.95
N GLU A 7 30.41 -34.24 -57.91
CA GLU A 7 31.21 -34.62 -56.74
C GLU A 7 30.93 -33.72 -55.54
N PHE A 8 30.78 -32.40 -55.78
CA PHE A 8 30.40 -31.46 -54.74
C PHE A 8 29.03 -31.78 -54.13
N LEU A 9 28.04 -32.08 -54.97
CA LEU A 9 26.70 -32.46 -54.49
C LEU A 9 26.69 -33.80 -53.74
N GLY A 10 27.55 -34.75 -54.14
CA GLY A 10 27.76 -36.00 -53.42
C GLY A 10 28.30 -35.79 -52.02
N LEU A 11 29.32 -34.93 -51.88
CA LEU A 11 29.91 -34.55 -50.59
C LEU A 11 28.89 -33.84 -49.69
N VAL A 12 28.11 -32.90 -50.23
CA VAL A 12 27.08 -32.17 -49.48
C VAL A 12 25.97 -33.10 -48.98
N ARG A 13 25.55 -34.10 -49.77
CA ARG A 13 24.57 -35.10 -49.32
C ARG A 13 25.13 -36.01 -48.24
N ALA A 14 26.36 -36.48 -48.39
CA ALA A 14 27.03 -37.32 -47.39
C ALA A 14 27.22 -36.56 -46.07
N GLU A 15 27.62 -35.28 -46.13
CA GLU A 15 27.74 -34.41 -44.97
C GLU A 15 26.38 -34.13 -44.32
N SER A 16 25.32 -33.90 -45.12
CA SER A 16 23.96 -33.70 -44.60
C SER A 16 23.40 -34.96 -43.92
N ALA A 17 23.74 -36.16 -44.42
CA ALA A 17 23.40 -37.43 -43.77
C ALA A 17 24.21 -37.65 -42.49
N ALA A 18 25.49 -37.26 -42.46
CA ALA A 18 26.34 -37.33 -41.27
C ALA A 18 25.92 -36.31 -40.19
N ARG A 19 25.42 -35.13 -40.57
CA ARG A 19 24.90 -34.09 -39.66
C ARG A 19 23.49 -34.37 -39.14
N LYS A 20 22.72 -35.26 -39.77
CA LYS A 20 21.50 -35.84 -39.20
C LYS A 20 21.87 -36.83 -38.10
N SER A 21 22.48 -36.32 -37.04
CA SER A 21 22.81 -37.08 -35.83
C SER A 21 21.52 -37.67 -35.24
N THR A 22 21.44 -39.00 -35.26
CA THR A 22 20.43 -39.78 -34.54
C THR A 22 20.52 -39.56 -33.02
N ALA A 23 21.64 -39.06 -32.52
CA ALA A 23 21.88 -38.74 -31.11
C ALA A 23 20.96 -37.64 -30.55
N VAL A 24 20.73 -36.55 -31.30
CA VAL A 24 19.87 -35.43 -30.83
C VAL A 24 18.40 -35.85 -30.73
N LEU A 25 17.96 -36.80 -31.56
CA LEU A 25 16.59 -37.34 -31.49
C LEU A 25 16.42 -38.27 -30.30
N ALA A 26 17.41 -39.14 -30.04
CA ALA A 26 17.38 -40.06 -28.90
C ALA A 26 17.42 -39.34 -27.54
N GLU A 27 18.21 -38.27 -27.42
CA GLU A 27 18.22 -37.44 -26.20
C GLU A 27 16.90 -36.69 -25.99
N LYS A 28 16.31 -36.15 -27.06
CA LYS A 28 14.99 -35.51 -26.99
C LYS A 28 13.87 -36.49 -26.65
N GLU A 29 14.00 -37.76 -27.03
CA GLU A 29 13.04 -38.81 -26.69
C GLU A 29 13.17 -39.24 -25.22
N LYS A 30 14.40 -39.37 -24.70
CA LYS A 30 14.64 -39.56 -23.27
C LYS A 30 14.04 -38.43 -22.42
N LEU A 31 14.28 -37.18 -22.81
CA LEU A 31 13.72 -36.00 -22.13
C LEU A 31 12.19 -35.97 -22.18
N ARG A 32 11.58 -36.40 -23.30
CA ARG A 32 10.12 -36.52 -23.40
C ARG A 32 9.58 -37.57 -22.44
N ASN A 33 10.20 -38.75 -22.39
CA ASN A 33 9.76 -39.83 -21.50
C ASN A 33 9.94 -39.44 -20.02
N GLU A 34 11.00 -38.71 -19.67
CA GLU A 34 11.20 -38.19 -18.31
C GLU A 34 10.08 -37.22 -17.93
N ILE A 35 9.79 -36.23 -18.79
CA ILE A 35 8.71 -35.25 -18.57
C ILE A 35 7.34 -35.93 -18.45
N GLU A 36 7.02 -36.87 -19.32
CA GLU A 36 5.74 -37.61 -19.28
C GLU A 36 5.61 -38.41 -17.98
N SER A 37 6.68 -39.08 -17.54
CA SER A 37 6.68 -39.83 -16.28
C SER A 37 6.53 -38.94 -15.03
N GLU A 38 7.10 -37.74 -15.04
CA GLU A 38 6.96 -36.78 -13.95
C GLU A 38 5.57 -36.14 -13.95
N LEU A 39 5.00 -35.89 -15.12
CA LEU A 39 3.64 -35.39 -15.29
C LEU A 39 2.61 -36.41 -14.78
N GLU A 40 2.77 -37.70 -15.11
CA GLU A 40 1.91 -38.78 -14.60
C GLU A 40 1.97 -38.86 -13.08
N LYS A 41 3.17 -38.76 -12.49
CA LYS A 41 3.35 -38.70 -11.02
C LYS A 41 2.70 -37.47 -10.41
N PHE A 42 2.76 -36.32 -11.07
CA PHE A 42 2.16 -35.07 -10.60
C PHE A 42 0.62 -35.13 -10.63
N LEU A 43 0.06 -35.66 -11.72
CA LEU A 43 -1.39 -35.86 -11.88
C LEU A 43 -1.92 -36.91 -10.88
N ALA A 44 -1.20 -38.02 -10.69
CA ALA A 44 -1.59 -39.06 -9.72
C ALA A 44 -1.57 -38.56 -8.27
N ASN A 45 -0.72 -37.59 -7.94
CA ASN A 45 -0.66 -36.95 -6.62
C ASN A 45 -1.66 -35.77 -6.47
N GLY A 46 -2.65 -35.64 -7.36
CA GLY A 46 -3.73 -34.66 -7.21
C GLY A 46 -3.31 -33.21 -7.46
N VAL A 47 -2.24 -32.97 -8.25
CA VAL A 47 -1.72 -31.61 -8.56
C VAL A 47 -1.17 -30.91 -7.30
N GLU A 48 -0.95 -31.63 -6.21
CA GLU A 48 -0.30 -31.09 -5.03
C GLU A 48 1.22 -31.01 -5.25
N ILE A 49 1.71 -29.77 -5.36
CA ILE A 49 3.16 -29.50 -5.37
C ILE A 49 3.69 -29.93 -4.01
N LYS A 50 4.58 -30.94 -3.99
CA LYS A 50 5.28 -31.36 -2.77
C LYS A 50 6.00 -30.15 -2.17
N GLN A 51 5.48 -29.61 -1.07
CA GLN A 51 6.17 -28.57 -0.31
C GLN A 51 7.47 -29.14 0.24
N LEU A 52 8.58 -28.46 -0.03
CA LEU A 52 9.88 -28.85 0.50
C LEU A 52 9.95 -28.51 1.99
N LYS A 53 10.67 -29.33 2.77
CA LYS A 53 10.89 -29.04 4.19
C LYS A 53 11.59 -27.68 4.32
N GLY A 54 11.00 -26.77 5.10
CA GLY A 54 11.49 -25.40 5.27
C GLY A 54 10.77 -24.34 4.43
N THR A 55 9.92 -24.72 3.47
CA THR A 55 9.02 -23.78 2.75
C THR A 55 7.60 -23.79 3.31
N GLU A 56 7.46 -24.11 4.59
CA GLU A 56 6.17 -24.08 5.29
C GLU A 56 5.69 -22.64 5.37
N ILE A 57 4.48 -22.38 4.87
CA ILE A 57 3.84 -21.07 4.99
C ILE A 57 3.49 -20.86 6.46
N LYS A 58 4.38 -20.20 7.20
CA LYS A 58 4.09 -19.79 8.58
C LYS A 58 3.09 -18.64 8.54
N PRO A 59 1.96 -18.72 9.26
CA PRO A 59 1.03 -17.60 9.33
C PRO A 59 1.74 -16.39 9.94
N LEU A 60 1.43 -15.20 9.41
CA LEU A 60 1.95 -13.95 9.93
C LEU A 60 1.55 -13.82 11.41
N PRO A 61 2.46 -13.44 12.32
CA PRO A 61 2.08 -13.21 13.71
C PRO A 61 0.97 -12.15 13.79
N PRO A 62 -0.01 -12.30 14.71
CA PRO A 62 -1.06 -11.31 14.89
C PRO A 62 -0.43 -9.97 15.27
N ARG A 63 -0.83 -8.91 14.56
CA ARG A 63 -0.40 -7.55 14.89
C ARG A 63 -0.92 -7.21 16.30
N SER A 64 -0.05 -6.60 17.11
CA SER A 64 -0.43 -6.08 18.43
C SER A 64 -1.62 -5.12 18.30
N THR A 65 -2.68 -5.39 19.06
CA THR A 65 -3.89 -4.55 19.17
C THR A 65 -3.79 -3.52 20.30
N ALA A 66 -2.62 -3.39 20.94
CA ALA A 66 -2.41 -2.31 21.91
C ALA A 66 -2.71 -0.99 21.20
N GLU A 67 -3.75 -0.28 21.65
CA GLU A 67 -4.22 0.99 21.08
C GLU A 67 -3.10 2.03 21.17
N SER A 68 -2.20 2.03 20.17
CA SER A 68 -0.97 2.81 20.21
C SER A 68 -1.17 4.29 19.90
N ASN A 69 -2.39 4.70 19.53
CA ASN A 69 -2.70 6.06 19.10
C ASN A 69 -3.72 6.73 20.02
N ASN A 70 -3.25 7.25 21.14
CA ASN A 70 -4.04 8.14 22.02
C ASN A 70 -4.26 9.54 21.43
N TYR A 71 -3.63 9.85 20.29
CA TYR A 71 -3.64 11.16 19.65
C TYR A 71 -4.56 11.22 18.43
N ALA A 72 -5.04 12.42 18.14
CA ALA A 72 -5.75 12.73 16.91
C ALA A 72 -4.81 12.66 15.70
N SER A 73 -5.34 12.32 14.52
CA SER A 73 -4.50 12.21 13.32
C SER A 73 -4.02 13.59 12.86
N VAL A 74 -2.86 13.63 12.18
CA VAL A 74 -2.32 14.87 11.60
C VAL A 74 -3.33 15.53 10.65
N MET A 75 -4.08 14.74 9.88
CA MET A 75 -5.12 15.25 8.99
C MET A 75 -6.29 15.91 9.77
N GLN A 76 -6.71 15.32 10.89
CA GLN A 76 -7.75 15.89 11.75
C GLN A 76 -7.32 17.22 12.35
N ILE A 77 -6.07 17.31 12.80
CA ILE A 77 -5.50 18.55 13.34
C ILE A 77 -5.38 19.60 12.23
N GLY A 78 -4.88 19.23 11.04
CA GLY A 78 -4.77 20.14 9.90
C GLY A 78 -6.10 20.76 9.49
N ALA A 79 -7.15 19.92 9.36
CA ALA A 79 -8.50 20.40 9.05
C ALA A 79 -9.03 21.38 10.12
N LEU A 80 -8.75 21.11 11.40
CA LEU A 80 -9.17 21.98 12.50
C LEU A 80 -8.40 23.31 12.52
N ILE A 81 -7.11 23.29 12.20
CA ILE A 81 -6.30 24.51 12.05
C ILE A 81 -6.85 25.39 10.93
N ASP A 82 -7.16 24.80 9.77
CA ASP A 82 -7.70 25.53 8.63
C ASP A 82 -9.11 26.04 8.91
N TRP A 83 -9.93 25.26 9.62
CA TRP A 83 -11.22 25.73 10.12
C TRP A 83 -11.06 26.94 11.06
N CYS A 84 -10.07 26.92 11.96
CA CYS A 84 -9.79 28.05 12.84
C CYS A 84 -9.30 29.30 12.07
N LYS A 85 -8.65 29.14 10.91
CA LYS A 85 -8.20 30.25 10.06
C LYS A 85 -9.36 30.93 9.32
N LYS A 86 -10.43 30.19 9.01
CA LYS A 86 -11.63 30.71 8.35
C LYS A 86 -12.52 31.57 9.24
N GLY A 87 -12.22 31.66 10.54
CA GLY A 87 -12.99 32.44 11.49
C GLY A 87 -12.79 33.95 11.36
N HIS A 88 -13.68 34.72 11.99
CA HIS A 88 -13.69 36.17 11.90
C HIS A 88 -12.47 36.81 12.61
N PRO A 89 -11.82 37.86 12.04
CA PRO A 89 -10.64 38.49 12.64
C PRO A 89 -10.88 39.07 14.03
N ARG A 90 -12.08 39.59 14.29
CA ARG A 90 -12.48 40.19 15.57
C ARG A 90 -12.73 39.17 16.69
N ARG A 91 -12.96 37.89 16.36
CA ARG A 91 -13.23 36.84 17.35
C ARG A 91 -12.61 35.53 16.90
N SER A 92 -11.48 35.17 17.51
CA SER A 92 -10.77 33.95 17.13
C SER A 92 -11.57 32.72 17.51
N ARG A 93 -11.85 31.84 16.53
CA ARG A 93 -12.40 30.50 16.76
C ARG A 93 -11.64 29.69 17.81
N ARG A 94 -10.32 29.92 17.96
CA ARG A 94 -9.50 29.30 19.01
C ARG A 94 -9.91 29.73 20.41
N LEU A 95 -10.29 30.99 20.60
CA LEU A 95 -10.81 31.49 21.89
C LEU A 95 -12.22 30.96 22.15
N ALA A 96 -13.07 30.92 21.11
CA ALA A 96 -14.40 30.34 21.22
C ALA A 96 -14.36 28.85 21.62
N ILE A 97 -13.38 28.10 21.13
CA ILE A 97 -13.11 26.72 21.57
C ILE A 97 -12.76 26.68 23.06
N VAL A 98 -11.87 27.56 23.53
CA VAL A 98 -11.48 27.61 24.96
C VAL A 98 -12.69 27.85 25.85
N GLU A 99 -13.54 28.81 25.48
CA GLU A 99 -14.74 29.17 26.25
C GLU A 99 -15.74 28.00 26.33
N ARG A 100 -15.98 27.30 25.23
CA ARG A 100 -17.01 26.23 25.17
C ARG A 100 -16.54 24.87 25.66
N THR A 101 -15.26 24.54 25.48
CA THR A 101 -14.71 23.23 25.87
C THR A 101 -14.13 23.22 27.28
N GLY A 102 -13.82 24.39 27.85
CA GLY A 102 -13.10 24.51 29.11
C GLY A 102 -11.63 24.05 29.03
N LEU A 103 -11.12 23.77 27.82
CA LEU A 103 -9.71 23.41 27.63
C LEU A 103 -8.81 24.59 27.97
N HIS A 104 -7.66 24.30 28.57
CA HIS A 104 -6.69 25.35 28.92
C HIS A 104 -6.28 26.15 27.68
N LYS A 105 -6.32 27.48 27.78
CA LYS A 105 -6.03 28.40 26.67
C LYS A 105 -4.69 28.09 25.99
N GLY A 106 -3.64 27.88 26.79
CA GLY A 106 -2.31 27.55 26.27
C GLY A 106 -2.30 26.25 25.46
N ARG A 107 -3.10 25.25 25.87
CA ARG A 107 -3.19 23.95 25.21
C ARG A 107 -3.84 24.08 23.83
N VAL A 108 -4.97 24.79 23.76
CA VAL A 108 -5.69 25.03 22.49
C VAL A 108 -4.82 25.84 21.53
N LEU A 109 -4.19 26.92 22.02
CA LEU A 109 -3.31 27.73 21.19
C LEU A 109 -2.11 26.93 20.69
N GLN A 110 -1.42 26.20 21.56
CA GLN A 110 -0.29 25.38 21.15
C GLN A 110 -0.70 24.32 20.13
N CYS A 111 -1.79 23.58 20.33
CA CYS A 111 -2.15 22.48 19.43
C CYS A 111 -2.76 22.95 18.09
N LEU A 112 -3.39 24.13 18.07
CA LEU A 112 -4.10 24.65 16.89
C LEU A 112 -3.36 25.79 16.19
N THR A 113 -2.11 26.06 16.56
CA THR A 113 -1.24 26.98 15.82
C THR A 113 -0.60 26.23 14.65
N PRO A 114 -0.52 26.84 13.45
CA PRO A 114 0.20 26.24 12.33
C PRO A 114 1.63 25.84 12.74
N ASN A 115 2.11 24.70 12.22
CA ASN A 115 3.46 24.17 12.45
C ASN A 115 3.77 23.78 13.91
N SER A 116 2.76 23.68 14.78
CA SER A 116 2.98 23.15 16.13
C SER A 116 3.34 21.67 16.10
N SER A 117 4.30 21.29 16.94
CA SER A 117 4.64 19.89 17.23
C SER A 117 3.72 19.25 18.28
N THR A 118 2.84 20.03 18.92
CA THR A 118 1.99 19.56 20.01
C THR A 118 0.71 18.95 19.47
N GLN A 119 0.44 17.69 19.79
CA GLN A 119 -0.74 16.96 19.31
C GLN A 119 -1.88 16.99 20.34
N LEU A 120 -3.11 17.05 19.82
CA LEU A 120 -4.32 16.80 20.59
C LEU A 120 -4.47 15.31 20.86
N THR A 121 -4.88 14.96 22.07
CA THR A 121 -5.41 13.64 22.36
C THR A 121 -6.73 13.43 21.63
N ARG A 122 -7.12 12.18 21.39
CA ARG A 122 -8.43 11.85 20.79
C ARG A 122 -9.60 12.43 21.58
N ARG A 123 -9.47 12.46 22.91
CA ARG A 123 -10.48 13.02 23.82
C ARG A 123 -10.61 14.54 23.64
N GLU A 124 -9.50 15.27 23.64
CA GLU A 124 -9.50 16.71 23.41
C GLU A 124 -10.07 17.04 22.03
N TYR A 125 -9.68 16.28 21.00
CA TYR A 125 -10.23 16.44 19.65
C TYR A 125 -11.74 16.22 19.61
N ALA A 126 -12.26 15.17 20.27
CA ALA A 126 -13.69 14.91 20.35
C ALA A 126 -14.46 16.04 21.05
N GLN A 127 -13.91 16.60 22.14
CA GLN A 127 -14.49 17.74 22.85
C GLN A 127 -14.57 18.98 21.96
N ILE A 128 -13.49 19.30 21.24
CA ILE A 128 -13.48 20.43 20.30
C ILE A 128 -14.49 20.18 19.17
N LYS A 129 -14.52 18.97 18.60
CA LYS A 129 -15.43 18.63 17.50
C LYS A 129 -16.90 18.81 17.89
N ALA A 130 -17.26 18.51 19.14
CA ALA A 130 -18.62 18.64 19.65
C ALA A 130 -19.13 20.09 19.66
N VAL A 131 -18.23 21.08 19.76
CA VAL A 131 -18.61 22.50 19.87
C VAL A 131 -18.46 23.30 18.58
N LEU A 132 -17.94 22.70 17.49
CA LEU A 132 -17.64 23.45 16.26
C LEU A 132 -18.90 24.10 15.67
N LYS A 133 -20.00 23.35 15.58
CA LYS A 133 -21.25 23.84 15.01
C LYS A 133 -21.84 24.99 15.83
N ASP A 134 -21.84 24.86 17.16
CA ASP A 134 -22.29 25.92 18.06
C ASP A 134 -21.43 27.20 17.96
N ILE A 135 -20.13 27.07 17.64
CA ILE A 135 -19.29 28.23 17.34
C ILE A 135 -19.69 28.88 16.01
N GLU A 136 -19.92 28.09 14.97
CA GLU A 136 -20.35 28.60 13.65
C GLU A 136 -21.73 29.27 13.72
N ASP A 137 -22.68 28.66 14.41
CA ASP A 137 -24.04 29.20 14.58
C ASP A 137 -23.99 30.56 15.32
N ALA A 138 -23.18 30.65 16.38
CA ALA A 138 -22.98 31.92 17.10
C ALA A 138 -22.22 32.98 16.28
N GLU A 139 -21.37 32.58 15.33
CA GLU A 139 -20.75 33.51 14.38
C GLU A 139 -21.81 34.07 13.41
N MET A 140 -22.69 33.21 12.89
CA MET A 140 -23.76 33.59 11.97
C MET A 140 -24.80 34.53 12.61
N GLU A 141 -25.25 34.26 13.85
CA GLU A 141 -26.21 35.13 14.55
C GLU A 141 -25.67 36.57 14.73
N LEU A 142 -24.37 36.70 14.94
CA LEU A 142 -23.71 38.00 15.09
C LEU A 142 -23.56 38.74 13.75
N GLU A 143 -23.38 38.02 12.65
CA GLU A 143 -23.37 38.62 11.30
C GLU A 143 -24.76 39.15 10.92
N VAL A 144 -25.83 38.46 11.32
CA VAL A 144 -27.22 38.89 11.07
C VAL A 144 -27.65 40.05 11.98
N GLY A 145 -27.17 40.07 13.24
CA GLY A 145 -27.43 41.17 14.19
C GLY A 145 -26.56 42.41 14.02
N GLY A 146 -25.55 42.36 13.14
CA GLY A 146 -24.55 43.40 12.91
C GLY A 146 -24.91 44.41 11.81
N VAL A 147 -26.20 44.69 11.59
CA VAL A 147 -26.62 45.88 10.83
C VAL A 147 -26.58 47.09 11.77
N VAL A 148 -25.40 47.68 11.95
CA VAL A 148 -25.23 49.07 12.43
C VAL A 148 -24.09 49.73 11.66
#